data_AF-A0A958UBG0-F1
#
_entry.id   AF-A0A958UBG0-F1
#
_cell.length_a   1.000
_cell.length_b   1.000
_cell.length_c   1.000
_cell.angle_alpha   90.00
_cell.angle_beta   90.00
_cell.angle_gamma   90.00
#
_symmetry.space_group_name_H-M   'P 1'
#
loop_
_entity.id
_entity.type
_entity.pdbx_description
1 polymer ?
#
loop_
_entity_poly.entity_id
_entity_poly.type
_entity_poly.pdbx_seq_one_letter_code
_entity_poly.pdbx_strand_id
1 'polypeptide(L)'
;MKKYKIIVMAIGVMLLWSCYHEPKQQDLGIKHVVVIGFDGLSPDGIKKANTPVFDSIIQNGSYTFHQRAVLPSSSSSNWASMIMGADTEQHGITSNAWEKDNFTLPAITESEDFIFPTIFHLIDKQLPKAEIGAIYDWGGFGRLFEKSAVDYDVDASSEDETVTLASNYIEAKKPTFTFIHFDHIDHAGHEYGYGTEKYYKSVEKADKLLYKILQSVKNAGMAVNTLVIISADHGGIGKGHGGETLNEMEIPFIIYGKSVKKGYEIKLPIYQYDNAATVAFALNLKMPYAWIGKPAKMAFEGYNITDDYPIKEMLEEPQFSPSYTSNKKPGGLFNEKTFLSFSNINDSTSIHYTLDGSMPSINSQKYSDNVLLTNNTVVKAAIFHKGKIASTVAESFYRIKPADYQPPVAYELFYLPKITSVINTKGKTPNAIGTCFEITSDEILQEIKENTLVNFKTKINIEQEDEYSFFLRSDDGSRLFLNRELIVDNDGEHGVLEKKGSKKLEPGVYDLEVTWFNAGGSGWLDVYYKSNSIPKQIIPTTSFR
;
A
#
# COMPACT_ATOMS: atom_id res chain seq x y z
N MET A 1 59.81 68.61 -15.00
CA MET A 1 59.48 67.21 -15.32
C MET A 1 58.68 66.59 -14.17
N LYS A 2 57.48 66.04 -14.47
CA LYS A 2 56.67 65.06 -13.71
C LYS A 2 56.42 65.35 -12.21
N LYS A 3 55.32 66.00 -11.80
CA LYS A 3 53.96 65.46 -11.53
C LYS A 3 53.96 64.05 -10.90
N TYR A 4 53.72 63.95 -9.59
CA TYR A 4 52.86 62.92 -9.00
C TYR A 4 52.09 63.51 -7.81
N LYS A 5 50.76 63.59 -7.98
CA LYS A 5 49.79 63.86 -6.92
C LYS A 5 49.61 62.56 -6.13
N ILE A 6 49.84 62.60 -4.82
CA ILE A 6 49.37 61.53 -3.92
C ILE A 6 47.96 61.93 -3.49
N ILE A 7 46.97 61.30 -4.10
CA ILE A 7 45.58 61.32 -3.65
C ILE A 7 45.49 60.22 -2.59
N VAL A 8 45.35 60.60 -1.32
CA VAL A 8 44.92 59.67 -0.27
C VAL A 8 43.41 59.53 -0.40
N MET A 9 42.98 58.48 -1.07
CA MET A 9 41.59 58.08 -1.20
C MET A 9 41.17 57.43 0.12
N ALA A 10 40.39 58.14 0.92
CA ALA A 10 39.70 57.56 2.07
C ALA A 10 38.67 56.56 1.53
N ILE A 11 39.00 55.27 1.57
CA ILE A 11 38.07 54.18 1.27
C ILE A 11 37.11 54.11 2.46
N GLY A 12 35.94 54.73 2.30
CA GLY A 12 34.78 54.44 3.13
C GLY A 12 34.36 53.01 2.89
N VAL A 13 34.73 52.11 3.80
CA VAL A 13 34.14 50.77 3.89
C VAL A 13 32.72 50.96 4.42
N MET A 14 31.77 51.17 3.51
CA MET A 14 30.36 50.95 3.81
C MET A 14 30.20 49.45 4.07
N LEU A 15 30.10 49.09 5.35
CA LEU A 15 29.56 47.81 5.79
C LEU A 15 28.12 47.73 5.26
N LEU A 16 27.94 47.15 4.08
CA LEU A 16 26.65 46.61 3.66
C LEU A 16 26.39 45.40 4.54
N TRP A 17 25.86 45.65 5.74
CA TRP A 17 25.02 44.68 6.43
C TRP A 17 23.82 44.41 5.52
N SER A 18 24.00 43.46 4.60
CA SER A 18 22.87 42.73 4.04
C SER A 18 22.29 41.95 5.22
N CYS A 19 21.34 42.57 5.91
CA CYS A 19 20.39 41.83 6.72
C CYS A 19 19.66 40.91 5.73
N TYR A 20 20.11 39.66 5.66
CA TYR A 20 19.36 38.59 5.04
C TYR A 20 18.09 38.44 5.88
N HIS A 21 17.05 39.20 5.53
CA HIS A 21 15.71 38.97 6.05
C HIS A 21 15.26 37.67 5.40
N GLU A 22 15.28 36.58 6.16
CA GLU A 22 14.51 35.41 5.76
C GLU A 22 13.07 35.90 5.48
N PRO A 23 12.52 35.63 4.29
CA PRO A 23 11.16 36.04 3.99
C PRO A 23 10.25 35.43 5.04
N LYS A 24 9.60 36.31 5.82
CA LYS A 24 8.69 35.89 6.89
C LYS A 24 7.60 35.03 6.27
N GLN A 25 7.48 33.78 6.72
CA GLN A 25 6.43 32.87 6.25
C GLN A 25 5.07 33.55 6.40
N GLN A 26 4.23 33.45 5.36
CA GLN A 26 2.88 34.00 5.41
C GLN A 26 2.09 33.29 6.50
N ASP A 27 1.50 34.06 7.42
CA ASP A 27 0.59 33.53 8.44
C ASP A 27 -0.67 32.98 7.76
N LEU A 28 -0.88 31.68 7.91
CA LEU A 28 -2.02 30.97 7.34
C LEU A 28 -3.30 31.13 8.19
N GLY A 29 -3.19 31.71 9.39
CA GLY A 29 -4.30 31.85 10.34
C GLY A 29 -4.85 30.51 10.85
N ILE A 30 -4.06 29.44 10.72
CA ILE A 30 -4.37 28.10 11.22
C ILE A 30 -3.96 28.06 12.70
N LYS A 31 -4.89 27.66 13.57
CA LYS A 31 -4.63 27.50 15.01
C LYS A 31 -4.80 26.06 15.51
N HIS A 32 -5.49 25.26 14.71
CA HIS A 32 -5.80 23.87 15.02
C HIS A 32 -5.48 23.03 13.79
N VAL A 33 -4.85 21.88 14.01
CA VAL A 33 -4.65 20.88 12.96
C VAL A 33 -5.19 19.55 13.45
N VAL A 34 -6.11 18.96 12.68
CA VAL A 34 -6.67 17.63 12.94
C VAL A 34 -6.21 16.70 11.83
N VAL A 35 -5.41 15.71 12.19
CA VAL A 35 -4.93 14.66 11.28
C VAL A 35 -5.76 13.41 11.53
N ILE A 36 -6.31 12.84 10.46
CA ILE A 36 -7.15 11.65 10.51
C ILE A 36 -6.53 10.59 9.61
N GLY A 37 -6.03 9.52 10.22
CA GLY A 37 -5.50 8.34 9.56
C GLY A 37 -6.56 7.24 9.49
N PHE A 38 -6.74 6.65 8.31
CA PHE A 38 -7.52 5.44 8.12
C PHE A 38 -6.60 4.33 7.61
N ASP A 39 -6.32 3.33 8.46
CA ASP A 39 -5.43 2.21 8.16
C ASP A 39 -5.95 1.42 6.94
N GLY A 40 -5.07 1.09 6.00
CA GLY A 40 -5.43 0.31 4.79
C GLY A 40 -6.37 1.02 3.79
N LEU A 41 -6.63 2.33 3.94
CA LEU A 41 -7.49 3.08 3.02
C LEU A 41 -6.75 3.38 1.70
N SER A 42 -7.21 2.72 0.63
CA SER A 42 -6.69 2.92 -0.73
C SER A 42 -7.46 4.01 -1.49
N PRO A 43 -6.85 4.65 -2.51
CA PRO A 43 -7.56 5.51 -3.44
C PRO A 43 -8.73 4.81 -4.13
N ASP A 44 -8.57 3.52 -4.44
CA ASP A 44 -9.61 2.66 -4.99
C ASP A 44 -10.82 2.55 -4.06
N GLY A 45 -10.56 2.43 -2.75
CA GLY A 45 -11.58 2.43 -1.71
C GLY A 45 -12.49 3.66 -1.78
N ILE A 46 -11.91 4.87 -1.86
CA ILE A 46 -12.68 6.12 -1.98
C ILE A 46 -13.42 6.16 -3.33
N LYS A 47 -12.76 5.84 -4.44
CA LYS A 47 -13.33 5.93 -5.80
C LYS A 47 -14.52 5.00 -6.04
N LYS A 48 -14.54 3.82 -5.41
CA LYS A 48 -15.56 2.78 -5.65
C LYS A 48 -16.60 2.63 -4.55
N ALA A 49 -16.29 3.02 -3.32
CA ALA A 49 -17.25 3.03 -2.23
C ALA A 49 -18.16 4.27 -2.29
N ASN A 50 -19.35 4.19 -1.67
CA ASN A 50 -20.24 5.36 -1.56
C ASN A 50 -19.78 6.29 -0.42
N THR A 51 -18.99 7.31 -0.75
CA THR A 51 -18.28 8.16 0.23
C THR A 51 -18.58 9.67 0.08
N PRO A 52 -19.84 10.11 0.30
CA PRO A 52 -20.25 11.49 0.04
C PRO A 52 -19.51 12.55 0.87
N VAL A 53 -18.96 12.19 2.03
CA VAL A 53 -18.20 13.12 2.88
C VAL A 53 -16.78 13.28 2.33
N PHE A 54 -16.12 12.18 1.98
CA PHE A 54 -14.84 12.21 1.25
C PHE A 54 -14.97 13.00 -0.06
N ASP A 55 -16.00 12.72 -0.86
CA ASP A 55 -16.28 13.44 -2.11
C ASP A 55 -16.41 14.96 -1.88
N SER A 56 -17.14 15.36 -0.83
CA SER A 56 -17.35 16.75 -0.48
C SER A 56 -16.05 17.47 -0.08
N ILE A 57 -15.22 16.84 0.75
CA ILE A 57 -13.94 17.46 1.16
C ILE A 57 -12.91 17.49 0.03
N ILE A 58 -12.93 16.51 -0.89
CA ILE A 58 -12.10 16.51 -2.10
C ILE A 58 -12.50 17.69 -2.99
N GLN A 59 -13.79 17.88 -3.24
CA GLN A 59 -14.31 19.01 -4.02
C GLN A 59 -14.04 20.37 -3.38
N ASN A 60 -13.98 20.44 -2.04
CA ASN A 60 -13.82 21.69 -1.29
C ASN A 60 -12.41 21.86 -0.68
N GLY A 61 -11.47 20.99 -1.01
CA GLY A 61 -10.12 20.96 -0.49
C GLY A 61 -9.09 20.76 -1.57
N SER A 62 -7.88 20.40 -1.16
CA SER A 62 -6.78 20.01 -2.04
C SER A 62 -6.47 18.53 -1.83
N TYR A 63 -6.22 17.78 -2.90
CA TYR A 63 -6.04 16.34 -2.77
C TYR A 63 -5.08 15.74 -3.79
N THR A 64 -4.53 14.57 -3.48
CA THR A 64 -3.97 13.64 -4.47
C THR A 64 -4.32 12.21 -4.07
N PHE A 65 -4.49 11.36 -5.08
CA PHE A 65 -4.59 9.90 -4.90
C PHE A 65 -3.26 9.18 -5.08
N HIS A 66 -2.18 9.95 -5.24
CA HIS A 66 -0.84 9.46 -5.55
C HIS A 66 0.18 9.84 -4.48
N GLN A 67 -0.25 10.06 -3.24
CA GLN A 67 0.71 10.07 -2.14
C GLN A 67 1.32 8.67 -2.05
N ARG A 68 2.64 8.60 -1.91
CA ARG A 68 3.34 7.33 -1.71
C ARG A 68 3.63 7.05 -0.25
N ALA A 69 3.25 5.86 0.19
CA ALA A 69 3.79 5.19 1.36
C ALA A 69 5.33 5.05 1.27
N VAL A 70 5.97 4.77 2.39
CA VAL A 70 7.36 4.31 2.48
C VAL A 70 7.44 2.80 2.44
N LEU A 71 8.65 2.27 2.18
CA LEU A 71 8.90 0.83 2.19
C LEU A 71 9.47 0.36 3.54
N PRO A 72 9.05 -0.83 4.03
CA PRO A 72 7.94 -1.63 3.50
C PRO A 72 6.59 -0.93 3.75
N SER A 73 5.57 -1.23 2.95
CA SER A 73 4.18 -0.73 3.13
C SER A 73 3.48 -1.39 4.33
N SER A 74 4.16 -1.42 5.47
CA SER A 74 3.65 -1.89 6.76
C SER A 74 3.21 -0.71 7.63
N SER A 75 2.27 -0.98 8.53
CA SER A 75 1.58 0.06 9.31
C SER A 75 2.53 0.83 10.22
N SER A 76 3.35 0.15 11.04
CA SER A 76 4.34 0.82 11.91
C SER A 76 5.32 1.69 11.13
N SER A 77 5.81 1.21 9.98
CA SER A 77 6.73 1.99 9.14
C SER A 77 6.09 3.28 8.62
N ASN A 78 4.85 3.18 8.13
CA ASN A 78 4.17 4.29 7.49
C ASN A 78 3.53 5.26 8.48
N TRP A 79 2.96 4.78 9.58
CA TRP A 79 2.51 5.64 10.68
C TRP A 79 3.68 6.41 11.29
N ALA A 80 4.83 5.76 11.50
CA ALA A 80 6.04 6.43 11.95
C ALA A 80 6.50 7.50 10.96
N SER A 81 6.68 7.15 9.69
CA SER A 81 7.07 8.12 8.66
C SER A 81 6.12 9.32 8.58
N MET A 82 4.80 9.08 8.70
CA MET A 82 3.77 10.12 8.67
C MET A 82 3.97 11.19 9.75
N ILE A 83 4.31 10.76 10.97
CA ILE A 83 4.46 11.64 12.13
C ILE A 83 5.91 12.10 12.35
N MET A 84 6.89 11.43 11.76
CA MET A 84 8.32 11.70 11.93
C MET A 84 8.93 12.52 10.79
N GLY A 85 8.22 12.78 9.70
CA GLY A 85 8.77 13.61 8.61
C GLY A 85 10.03 13.03 7.95
N ALA A 86 10.22 11.72 8.07
CA ALA A 86 11.41 10.99 7.64
C ALA A 86 11.06 9.59 7.12
N ASP A 87 11.96 8.97 6.36
CA ASP A 87 11.81 7.61 5.82
C ASP A 87 12.33 6.54 6.81
N THR A 88 12.04 5.26 6.55
CA THR A 88 12.37 4.12 7.43
C THR A 88 13.86 3.95 7.68
N GLU A 89 14.70 4.30 6.70
CA GLU A 89 16.16 4.30 6.85
C GLU A 89 16.66 5.33 7.89
N GLN A 90 15.88 6.38 8.17
CA GLN A 90 16.24 7.43 9.12
C GLN A 90 15.70 7.15 10.51
N HIS A 91 14.42 6.76 10.62
CA HIS A 91 13.77 6.55 11.91
C HIS A 91 13.90 5.11 12.43
N GLY A 92 14.33 4.14 11.62
CA GLY A 92 14.65 2.78 12.05
C GLY A 92 13.45 1.84 12.24
N ILE A 93 12.23 2.28 11.96
CA ILE A 93 10.99 1.51 12.17
C ILE A 93 10.62 0.85 10.84
N THR A 94 11.09 -0.39 10.66
CA THR A 94 10.97 -1.13 9.39
C THR A 94 9.94 -2.28 9.42
N SER A 95 9.20 -2.45 10.52
CA SER A 95 8.17 -3.49 10.64
C SER A 95 7.21 -3.26 11.80
N ASN A 96 6.08 -3.96 11.80
CA ASN A 96 5.11 -4.01 12.91
C ASN A 96 5.66 -4.71 14.17
N ALA A 97 6.81 -5.39 14.09
CA ALA A 97 7.47 -6.03 15.24
C ALA A 97 8.47 -5.12 15.96
N TRP A 98 8.65 -3.87 15.48
CA TRP A 98 9.52 -2.92 16.14
C TRP A 98 9.01 -2.62 17.55
N GLU A 99 9.90 -2.60 18.53
CA GLU A 99 9.66 -2.02 19.84
C GLU A 99 10.82 -1.09 20.19
N LYS A 100 10.57 -0.14 21.10
CA LYS A 100 11.56 0.85 21.53
C LYS A 100 12.86 0.22 22.07
N ASP A 101 12.75 -0.94 22.71
CA ASP A 101 13.86 -1.72 23.28
C ASP A 101 14.17 -3.01 22.48
N ASN A 102 13.45 -3.26 21.39
CA ASN A 102 13.67 -4.41 20.51
C ASN A 102 13.51 -4.00 19.04
N PHE A 103 14.60 -3.50 18.47
CA PHE A 103 14.66 -3.02 17.09
C PHE A 103 15.91 -3.54 16.38
N THR A 104 15.87 -3.55 15.05
CA THR A 104 17.01 -3.98 14.22
C THR A 104 17.86 -2.79 13.77
N LEU A 105 17.22 -1.69 13.36
CA LEU A 105 17.87 -0.51 12.82
C LEU A 105 17.71 0.67 13.80
N PRO A 106 18.80 1.21 14.38
CA PRO A 106 18.72 2.39 15.24
C PRO A 106 18.33 3.64 14.43
N ALA A 107 17.64 4.58 15.08
CA ALA A 107 17.36 5.88 14.50
C ALA A 107 18.65 6.71 14.34
N ILE A 108 18.72 7.56 13.31
CA ILE A 108 19.90 8.42 13.07
C ILE A 108 19.98 9.60 14.06
N THR A 109 18.86 9.93 14.70
CA THR A 109 18.74 10.93 15.76
C THR A 109 17.55 10.57 16.63
N GLU A 110 17.58 10.98 17.89
CA GLU A 110 16.54 10.69 18.87
C GLU A 110 16.14 11.96 19.63
N SER A 111 14.89 12.01 20.08
CA SER A 111 14.39 12.94 21.10
C SER A 111 14.81 12.46 22.51
N GLU A 112 14.43 13.20 23.57
CA GLU A 112 14.75 12.79 24.94
C GLU A 112 14.06 11.48 25.36
N ASP A 113 13.03 11.08 24.62
CA ASP A 113 12.32 9.81 24.78
C ASP A 113 12.96 8.66 23.99
N PHE A 114 14.18 8.78 23.46
CA PHE A 114 14.90 7.71 22.74
C PHE A 114 14.12 7.14 21.53
N ILE A 115 13.38 7.99 20.83
CA ILE A 115 12.75 7.68 19.54
C ILE A 115 13.03 8.81 18.56
N PHE A 116 12.87 8.57 17.25
CA PHE A 116 13.07 9.62 16.26
C PHE A 116 12.03 10.76 16.45
N PRO A 117 12.43 12.05 16.41
CA PRO A 117 11.54 13.17 16.72
C PRO A 117 10.26 13.22 15.88
N THR A 118 9.11 13.20 16.54
CA THR A 118 7.79 13.32 15.88
C THR A 118 7.27 14.75 15.82
N ILE A 119 6.18 14.96 15.06
CA ILE A 119 5.42 16.20 15.03
C ILE A 119 4.81 16.55 16.39
N PHE A 120 4.43 15.56 17.21
CA PHE A 120 3.93 15.77 18.57
C PHE A 120 5.00 16.47 19.42
N HIS A 121 6.21 15.89 19.44
CA HIS A 121 7.36 16.47 20.11
C HIS A 121 7.71 17.86 19.58
N LEU A 122 7.63 18.07 18.27
CA LEU A 122 7.94 19.36 17.66
C LEU A 122 6.94 20.46 18.07
N ILE A 123 5.66 20.13 18.19
CA ILE A 123 4.60 21.02 18.68
C ILE A 123 4.81 21.32 20.15
N ASP A 124 5.00 20.32 21.01
CA ASP A 124 5.20 20.49 22.45
C ASP A 124 6.37 21.46 22.76
N LYS A 125 7.53 21.24 22.13
CA LYS A 125 8.73 22.06 22.39
C LYS A 125 8.60 23.51 21.90
N GLN A 126 7.91 23.74 20.79
CA GLN A 126 7.86 25.07 20.15
C GLN A 126 6.59 25.86 20.51
N LEU A 127 5.53 25.18 20.93
CA LEU A 127 4.26 25.73 21.36
C LEU A 127 3.90 25.20 22.76
N PRO A 128 4.56 25.68 23.84
CA PRO A 128 4.41 25.11 25.20
C PRO A 128 3.04 25.32 25.87
N LYS A 129 2.05 25.84 25.13
CA LYS A 129 0.66 25.97 25.55
C LYS A 129 -0.30 25.21 24.62
N ALA A 130 0.24 24.50 23.64
CA ALA A 130 -0.55 23.66 22.77
C ALA A 130 -1.20 22.56 23.61
N GLU A 131 -2.47 22.32 23.37
CA GLU A 131 -3.10 21.07 23.81
C GLU A 131 -3.00 20.07 22.64
N ILE A 132 -2.45 18.89 22.92
CA ILE A 132 -2.07 17.87 21.95
C ILE A 132 -2.78 16.55 22.30
N GLY A 133 -3.54 15.99 21.35
CA GLY A 133 -4.22 14.70 21.54
C GLY A 133 -3.84 13.65 20.49
N ALA A 134 -3.78 12.40 20.92
CA ALA A 134 -3.66 11.20 20.10
C ALA A 134 -4.75 10.20 20.52
N ILE A 135 -5.65 9.86 19.61
CA ILE A 135 -6.73 8.89 19.84
C ILE A 135 -6.63 7.84 18.74
N TYR A 136 -6.48 6.57 19.12
CA TYR A 136 -6.22 5.48 18.19
C TYR A 136 -6.86 4.19 18.69
N ASP A 137 -7.13 3.25 17.79
CA ASP A 137 -7.67 1.91 18.07
C ASP A 137 -6.73 0.78 17.63
N TRP A 138 -5.46 1.11 17.38
CA TRP A 138 -4.39 0.15 17.17
C TRP A 138 -3.21 0.44 18.11
N GLY A 139 -2.98 -0.43 19.10
CA GLY A 139 -1.92 -0.26 20.09
C GLY A 139 -0.51 -0.10 19.50
N GLY A 140 -0.29 -0.63 18.29
CA GLY A 140 0.96 -0.47 17.53
C GLY A 140 1.27 0.99 17.18
N PHE A 141 0.26 1.83 16.95
CA PHE A 141 0.43 3.28 16.75
C PHE A 141 0.86 3.97 18.06
N GLY A 142 0.27 3.54 19.17
CA GLY A 142 0.53 4.09 20.50
C GLY A 142 2.00 4.11 20.89
N ARG A 143 2.81 3.17 20.40
CA ARG A 143 4.25 3.10 20.70
C ARG A 143 5.15 3.95 19.80
N LEU A 144 4.60 4.70 18.83
CA LEU A 144 5.39 5.39 17.80
C LEU A 144 5.71 6.86 18.10
N PHE A 145 5.18 7.43 19.19
CA PHE A 145 5.36 8.84 19.53
C PHE A 145 5.75 9.07 20.99
N GLU A 146 6.33 10.24 21.27
CA GLU A 146 6.76 10.65 22.61
C GLU A 146 5.55 10.85 23.52
N LYS A 147 5.38 9.94 24.49
CA LYS A 147 4.23 9.99 25.42
C LYS A 147 4.24 11.27 26.27
N SER A 148 5.41 11.84 26.55
CA SER A 148 5.51 13.09 27.30
C SER A 148 5.06 14.32 26.51
N ALA A 149 4.89 14.22 25.19
CA ALA A 149 4.53 15.33 24.31
C ALA A 149 3.01 15.41 24.03
N VAL A 150 2.19 14.58 24.68
CA VAL A 150 0.74 14.46 24.41
C VAL A 150 -0.04 14.62 25.71
N ASP A 151 -1.04 15.50 25.71
CA ASP A 151 -1.91 15.78 26.87
C ASP A 151 -3.07 14.78 27.00
N TYR A 152 -3.49 14.22 25.86
CA TYR A 152 -4.58 13.24 25.78
C TYR A 152 -4.20 12.09 24.87
N ASP A 153 -3.78 10.98 25.47
CA ASP A 153 -3.30 9.76 24.81
C ASP A 153 -4.24 8.61 25.15
N VAL A 154 -5.01 8.12 24.16
CA VAL A 154 -6.02 7.08 24.39
C VAL A 154 -6.00 6.01 23.31
N ASP A 155 -5.84 4.77 23.78
CA ASP A 155 -6.06 3.53 23.05
C ASP A 155 -7.53 3.10 23.24
N ALA A 156 -8.34 3.32 22.21
CA ALA A 156 -9.75 2.99 22.15
C ALA A 156 -9.96 1.54 21.69
N SER A 157 -11.08 0.95 22.07
CA SER A 157 -11.37 -0.46 21.76
C SER A 157 -11.96 -0.69 20.36
N SER A 158 -12.38 0.37 19.68
CA SER A 158 -13.03 0.30 18.36
C SER A 158 -13.10 1.66 17.69
N GLU A 159 -13.37 1.66 16.38
CA GLU A 159 -13.56 2.86 15.56
C GLU A 159 -14.77 3.71 16.03
N ASP A 160 -15.80 3.09 16.59
CA ASP A 160 -16.96 3.79 17.14
C ASP A 160 -16.64 4.46 18.50
N GLU A 161 -15.76 3.86 19.29
CA GLU A 161 -15.26 4.49 20.51
C GLU A 161 -14.27 5.61 20.17
N THR A 162 -13.33 5.38 19.25
CA THR A 162 -12.37 6.38 18.74
C THR A 162 -13.09 7.65 18.31
N VAL A 163 -14.12 7.56 17.47
CA VAL A 163 -14.84 8.76 16.99
C VAL A 163 -15.54 9.49 18.13
N THR A 164 -16.03 8.76 19.13
CA THR A 164 -16.73 9.31 20.30
C THR A 164 -15.76 10.07 21.20
N LEU A 165 -14.63 9.45 21.54
CA LEU A 165 -13.58 10.04 22.37
C LEU A 165 -12.96 11.26 21.69
N ALA A 166 -12.61 11.15 20.41
CA ALA A 166 -12.04 12.26 19.65
C ALA A 166 -13.02 13.43 19.54
N SER A 167 -14.31 13.18 19.28
CA SER A 167 -15.33 14.24 19.20
C SER A 167 -15.48 14.98 20.53
N ASN A 168 -15.59 14.24 21.64
CA ASN A 168 -15.70 14.81 22.98
C ASN A 168 -14.46 15.63 23.34
N TYR A 169 -13.27 15.12 23.01
CA TYR A 169 -12.01 15.81 23.25
C TYR A 169 -11.90 17.12 22.46
N ILE A 170 -12.23 17.10 21.17
CA ILE A 170 -12.23 18.29 20.31
C ILE A 170 -13.19 19.36 20.85
N GLU A 171 -14.43 18.99 21.17
CA GLU A 171 -15.43 19.95 21.67
C GLU A 171 -15.05 20.54 23.03
N ALA A 172 -14.49 19.73 23.93
CA ALA A 172 -14.14 20.16 25.28
C ALA A 172 -12.85 20.97 25.34
N LYS A 173 -11.80 20.55 24.63
CA LYS A 173 -10.44 21.09 24.79
C LYS A 173 -10.01 22.04 23.69
N LYS A 174 -10.61 21.95 22.51
CA LYS A 174 -10.24 22.75 21.32
C LYS A 174 -8.72 22.69 21.04
N PRO A 175 -8.16 21.48 20.92
CA PRO A 175 -6.72 21.25 20.90
C PRO A 175 -6.02 21.95 19.74
N THR A 176 -4.75 22.30 19.92
CA THR A 176 -3.89 22.81 18.84
C THR A 176 -3.60 21.70 17.83
N PHE A 177 -3.43 20.47 18.29
CA PHE A 177 -3.19 19.31 17.43
C PHE A 177 -3.96 18.09 17.92
N THR A 178 -4.62 17.40 17.00
CA THR A 178 -5.22 16.08 17.26
C THR A 178 -4.82 15.13 16.15
N PHE A 179 -4.30 13.97 16.52
CA PHE A 179 -4.18 12.82 15.63
C PHE A 179 -5.27 11.80 15.97
N ILE A 180 -5.98 11.31 14.96
CA ILE A 180 -7.04 10.31 15.09
C ILE A 180 -6.72 9.16 14.14
N HIS A 181 -6.65 7.94 14.66
CA HIS A 181 -6.38 6.72 13.90
C HIS A 181 -7.59 5.80 13.90
N PHE A 182 -7.86 5.13 12.79
CA PHE A 182 -8.90 4.11 12.65
C PHE A 182 -8.37 2.86 11.94
N ASP A 183 -8.43 1.70 12.60
CA ASP A 183 -7.91 0.40 12.14
C ASP A 183 -8.86 -0.39 11.23
N HIS A 184 -10.17 -0.21 11.39
CA HIS A 184 -11.22 -1.09 10.84
C HIS A 184 -11.22 -1.31 9.31
N ILE A 185 -10.65 -0.42 8.50
CA ILE A 185 -10.58 -0.61 7.04
C ILE A 185 -9.54 -1.67 6.70
N ASP A 186 -8.38 -1.60 7.32
CA ASP A 186 -7.31 -2.58 7.17
C ASP A 186 -7.73 -3.96 7.67
N HIS A 187 -8.35 -4.02 8.86
CA HIS A 187 -8.92 -5.26 9.36
C HIS A 187 -9.92 -5.89 8.37
N ALA A 188 -10.77 -5.08 7.72
CA ALA A 188 -11.65 -5.58 6.66
C ALA A 188 -10.88 -6.04 5.40
N GLY A 189 -9.77 -5.38 5.07
CA GLY A 189 -8.83 -5.79 4.03
C GLY A 189 -8.21 -7.16 4.30
N HIS A 190 -7.74 -7.40 5.53
CA HIS A 190 -7.25 -8.71 5.96
C HIS A 190 -8.36 -9.77 6.04
N GLU A 191 -9.52 -9.44 6.62
CA GLU A 191 -10.60 -10.40 6.85
C GLU A 191 -11.33 -10.79 5.55
N TYR A 192 -11.48 -9.88 4.61
CA TYR A 192 -12.31 -10.10 3.42
C TYR A 192 -11.59 -9.88 2.09
N GLY A 193 -10.49 -9.13 2.09
CA GLY A 193 -9.71 -8.77 0.91
C GLY A 193 -9.89 -7.30 0.52
N TYR A 194 -8.79 -6.62 0.21
CA TYR A 194 -8.82 -5.25 -0.30
C TYR A 194 -9.54 -5.19 -1.65
N GLY A 195 -10.32 -4.13 -1.86
CA GLY A 195 -11.10 -3.95 -3.10
C GLY A 195 -12.33 -4.85 -3.24
N THR A 196 -12.70 -5.60 -2.19
CA THR A 196 -13.96 -6.38 -2.15
C THR A 196 -15.15 -5.54 -1.70
N GLU A 197 -16.37 -6.04 -1.92
CA GLU A 197 -17.60 -5.35 -1.44
C GLU A 197 -17.57 -5.10 0.07
N LYS A 198 -17.10 -6.07 0.87
CA LYS A 198 -17.00 -5.91 2.32
C LYS A 198 -15.94 -4.88 2.74
N TYR A 199 -14.82 -4.83 2.03
CA TYR A 199 -13.83 -3.76 2.20
C TYR A 199 -14.44 -2.39 1.91
N TYR A 200 -15.16 -2.22 0.79
CA TYR A 200 -15.84 -0.96 0.48
C TYR A 200 -16.90 -0.59 1.52
N LYS A 201 -17.61 -1.56 2.12
CA LYS A 201 -18.51 -1.29 3.26
C LYS A 201 -17.79 -0.75 4.49
N SER A 202 -16.56 -1.18 4.75
CA SER A 202 -15.73 -0.58 5.81
C SER A 202 -15.36 0.87 5.46
N VAL A 203 -15.02 1.14 4.20
CA VAL A 203 -14.76 2.52 3.72
C VAL A 203 -16.01 3.42 3.83
N GLU A 204 -17.21 2.90 3.50
CA GLU A 204 -18.48 3.62 3.72
C GLU A 204 -18.74 3.91 5.22
N LYS A 205 -18.24 3.08 6.14
CA LYS A 205 -18.29 3.35 7.58
C LYS A 205 -17.34 4.48 7.95
N ALA A 206 -16.10 4.45 7.47
CA ALA A 206 -15.12 5.52 7.67
C ALA A 206 -15.65 6.90 7.23
N ASP A 207 -16.36 6.98 6.10
CA ASP A 207 -17.01 8.22 5.63
C ASP A 207 -17.98 8.81 6.67
N LYS A 208 -18.77 7.95 7.32
CA LYS A 208 -19.71 8.37 8.38
C LYS A 208 -18.98 8.77 9.67
N LEU A 209 -17.86 8.13 10.00
CA LEU A 209 -17.04 8.50 11.16
C LEU A 209 -16.36 9.85 10.92
N LEU A 210 -15.81 10.06 9.72
CA LEU A 210 -15.26 11.34 9.28
C LEU A 210 -16.28 12.47 9.43
N TYR A 211 -17.54 12.25 9.01
CA TYR A 211 -18.60 13.24 9.20
C TYR A 211 -18.76 13.67 10.66
N LYS A 212 -18.75 12.72 11.61
CA LYS A 212 -18.88 13.02 13.04
C LYS A 212 -17.72 13.88 13.55
N ILE A 213 -16.48 13.57 13.16
CA ILE A 213 -15.31 14.39 13.51
C ILE A 213 -15.41 15.81 12.92
N LEU A 214 -15.83 15.95 11.66
CA LEU A 214 -16.01 17.27 11.06
C LEU A 214 -17.13 18.08 11.76
N GLN A 215 -18.19 17.42 12.24
CA GLN A 215 -19.21 18.08 13.05
C GLN A 215 -18.67 18.54 14.41
N SER A 216 -17.84 17.74 15.09
CA SER A 216 -17.29 18.14 16.40
C SER A 216 -16.38 19.36 16.28
N VAL A 217 -15.54 19.43 15.24
CA VAL A 217 -14.74 20.63 14.90
C VAL A 217 -15.63 21.86 14.67
N LYS A 218 -16.76 21.69 13.98
CA LYS A 218 -17.73 22.77 13.74
C LYS A 218 -18.44 23.18 15.02
N ASN A 219 -18.91 22.25 15.83
CA ASN A 219 -19.60 22.49 17.10
C ASN A 219 -18.71 23.22 18.11
N ALA A 220 -17.42 22.87 18.13
CA ALA A 220 -16.40 23.54 18.93
C ALA A 220 -16.14 25.00 18.49
N GLY A 221 -16.64 25.42 17.32
CA GLY A 221 -16.38 26.73 16.71
C GLY A 221 -14.99 26.84 16.09
N MET A 222 -14.30 25.73 15.85
CA MET A 222 -12.92 25.68 15.34
C MET A 222 -12.83 25.66 13.81
N ALA A 223 -13.93 25.37 13.11
CA ALA A 223 -13.91 25.19 11.65
C ALA A 223 -13.28 26.37 10.86
N VAL A 224 -13.37 27.60 11.37
CA VAL A 224 -12.85 28.81 10.69
C VAL A 224 -11.31 28.94 10.74
N ASN A 225 -10.65 28.19 11.62
CA ASN A 225 -9.21 28.25 11.89
C ASN A 225 -8.57 26.86 12.01
N THR A 226 -9.27 25.81 11.58
CA THR A 226 -8.78 24.43 11.55
C THR A 226 -8.31 24.03 10.16
N LEU A 227 -7.16 23.37 10.11
CA LEU A 227 -6.73 22.53 9.00
C LEU A 227 -7.09 21.07 9.31
N VAL A 228 -7.67 20.36 8.35
CA VAL A 228 -7.88 18.92 8.43
C VAL A 228 -6.99 18.26 7.38
N ILE A 229 -6.22 17.24 7.78
CA ILE A 229 -5.44 16.40 6.89
C ILE A 229 -5.96 14.98 7.04
N ILE A 230 -6.23 14.31 5.92
CA ILE A 230 -6.67 12.92 5.88
C ILE A 230 -5.70 12.13 5.02
N SER A 231 -5.26 10.99 5.55
CA SER A 231 -4.41 10.07 4.82
C SER A 231 -4.58 8.64 5.30
N ALA A 232 -3.77 7.76 4.76
CA ALA A 232 -3.61 6.38 5.18
C ALA A 232 -2.12 6.10 5.37
N ASP A 233 -1.79 4.92 5.84
CA ASP A 233 -0.45 4.39 5.96
C ASP A 233 -0.07 3.52 4.77
N HIS A 234 -1.00 2.68 4.29
CA HIS A 234 -0.86 1.88 3.08
C HIS A 234 -2.23 1.59 2.42
N GLY A 235 -2.18 1.03 1.22
CA GLY A 235 -3.29 0.29 0.62
C GLY A 235 -3.12 -1.21 0.84
N GLY A 236 -3.60 -2.04 -0.08
CA GLY A 236 -3.41 -3.48 0.03
C GLY A 236 -3.77 -4.25 -1.23
N ILE A 237 -3.29 -5.49 -1.30
CA ILE A 237 -3.59 -6.42 -2.37
C ILE A 237 -3.88 -7.78 -1.79
N GLY A 238 -4.93 -8.44 -2.27
CA GLY A 238 -5.26 -9.71 -1.63
C GLY A 238 -5.84 -9.45 -0.25
N LYS A 239 -5.29 -10.14 0.73
CA LYS A 239 -5.53 -9.93 2.16
C LYS A 239 -4.28 -9.46 2.88
N GLY A 240 -3.34 -8.89 2.14
CA GLY A 240 -2.06 -8.48 2.69
C GLY A 240 -1.59 -7.17 2.11
N HIS A 241 -0.52 -6.69 2.72
CA HIS A 241 0.23 -5.50 2.35
C HIS A 241 1.68 -5.69 2.82
N GLY A 242 2.55 -4.71 2.62
CA GLY A 242 3.98 -4.77 2.96
C GLY A 242 4.91 -4.85 1.74
N GLY A 243 4.36 -5.03 0.55
CA GLY A 243 5.06 -5.04 -0.74
C GLY A 243 5.23 -3.64 -1.36
N GLU A 244 5.52 -3.65 -2.67
CA GLU A 244 5.89 -2.47 -3.46
C GLU A 244 4.90 -2.16 -4.60
N THR A 245 3.76 -2.86 -4.65
CA THR A 245 2.75 -2.62 -5.68
C THR A 245 2.07 -1.27 -5.47
N LEU A 246 1.59 -0.62 -6.52
CA LEU A 246 0.85 0.65 -6.36
C LEU A 246 -0.43 0.48 -5.54
N ASN A 247 -1.07 -0.69 -5.57
CA ASN A 247 -2.23 -0.98 -4.72
C ASN A 247 -1.91 -0.91 -3.23
N GLU A 248 -0.66 -1.21 -2.85
CA GLU A 248 -0.16 -1.13 -1.47
C GLU A 248 0.46 0.25 -1.18
N MET A 249 1.13 0.85 -2.16
CA MET A 249 1.96 2.04 -1.97
C MET A 249 1.24 3.37 -2.22
N GLU A 250 0.19 3.40 -3.03
CA GLU A 250 -0.58 4.63 -3.28
C GLU A 250 -1.73 4.76 -2.28
N ILE A 251 -1.79 5.93 -1.66
CA ILE A 251 -2.70 6.26 -0.58
C ILE A 251 -3.30 7.65 -0.83
N PRO A 252 -4.51 7.91 -0.32
CA PRO A 252 -5.11 9.23 -0.43
C PRO A 252 -4.37 10.23 0.45
N PHE A 253 -4.29 11.46 -0.03
CA PHE A 253 -3.89 12.62 0.75
C PHE A 253 -4.87 13.74 0.47
N ILE A 254 -5.63 14.14 1.48
CA ILE A 254 -6.68 15.15 1.35
C ILE A 254 -6.46 16.20 2.43
N ILE A 255 -6.36 17.45 2.01
CA ILE A 255 -6.26 18.61 2.90
C ILE A 255 -7.54 19.44 2.73
N TYR A 256 -8.16 19.83 3.83
CA TYR A 256 -9.40 20.59 3.85
C TYR A 256 -9.39 21.64 4.98
N GLY A 257 -10.10 22.76 4.79
CA GLY A 257 -10.30 23.77 5.83
C GLY A 257 -9.52 25.07 5.58
N LYS A 258 -9.02 25.68 6.65
CA LYS A 258 -8.49 27.04 6.64
C LYS A 258 -7.29 27.20 5.68
N SER A 259 -7.41 28.15 4.76
CA SER A 259 -6.35 28.59 3.83
C SER A 259 -5.95 27.54 2.79
N VAL A 260 -6.78 26.53 2.58
CA VAL A 260 -6.58 25.47 1.58
C VAL A 260 -7.30 25.84 0.29
N LYS A 261 -6.67 25.59 -0.86
CA LYS A 261 -7.31 25.77 -2.17
C LYS A 261 -8.46 24.77 -2.32
N LYS A 262 -9.57 25.20 -2.91
CA LYS A 262 -10.75 24.37 -3.14
C LYS A 262 -10.69 23.66 -4.49
N GLY A 263 -11.02 22.38 -4.52
CA GLY A 263 -11.06 21.55 -5.72
C GLY A 263 -9.70 21.43 -6.42
N TYR A 264 -8.61 21.58 -5.67
CA TYR A 264 -7.26 21.62 -6.25
C TYR A 264 -6.60 20.23 -6.20
N GLU A 265 -6.41 19.64 -7.37
CA GLU A 265 -5.67 18.38 -7.48
C GLU A 265 -4.15 18.65 -7.44
N ILE A 266 -3.48 18.07 -6.45
CA ILE A 266 -2.04 18.15 -6.26
C ILE A 266 -1.37 17.20 -7.25
N LYS A 267 -0.71 17.78 -8.25
CA LYS A 267 0.04 17.02 -9.27
C LYS A 267 1.49 16.75 -8.89
N LEU A 268 2.04 17.51 -7.92
CA LEU A 268 3.41 17.32 -7.46
C LEU A 268 3.54 16.05 -6.60
N PRO A 269 4.72 15.40 -6.58
CA PRO A 269 4.95 14.24 -5.73
C PRO A 269 4.73 14.58 -4.26
N ILE A 270 4.00 13.70 -3.57
CA ILE A 270 3.77 13.73 -2.12
C ILE A 270 4.16 12.35 -1.56
N TYR A 271 4.88 12.32 -0.45
CA TYR A 271 5.27 11.11 0.26
C TYR A 271 4.69 11.09 1.68
N GLN A 272 4.65 9.92 2.30
CA GLN A 272 4.09 9.72 3.65
C GLN A 272 4.63 10.74 4.66
N TYR A 273 5.95 10.95 4.63
CA TYR A 273 6.65 11.88 5.51
C TYR A 273 6.36 13.36 5.25
N ASP A 274 5.68 13.72 4.16
CA ASP A 274 5.27 15.10 3.91
C ASP A 274 4.10 15.52 4.82
N ASN A 275 3.41 14.58 5.47
CA ASN A 275 2.35 14.85 6.45
C ASN A 275 2.87 15.69 7.63
N ALA A 276 3.85 15.18 8.38
CA ALA A 276 4.45 15.91 9.50
C ALA A 276 5.03 17.28 9.07
N ALA A 277 5.70 17.33 7.91
CA ALA A 277 6.22 18.57 7.35
C ALA A 277 5.10 19.59 7.04
N THR A 278 3.96 19.11 6.54
CA THR A 278 2.77 19.94 6.26
C THR A 278 2.14 20.48 7.54
N VAL A 279 2.04 19.66 8.60
CA VAL A 279 1.58 20.11 9.92
C VAL A 279 2.52 21.17 10.49
N ALA A 280 3.84 20.91 10.46
CA ALA A 280 4.84 21.86 10.94
C ALA A 280 4.77 23.20 10.20
N PHE A 281 4.61 23.17 8.87
CA PHE A 281 4.39 24.36 8.08
C PHE A 281 3.09 25.09 8.46
N ALA A 282 1.97 24.37 8.61
CA ALA A 282 0.68 24.94 8.96
C ALA A 282 0.70 25.68 10.31
N LEU A 283 1.46 25.16 11.28
CA LEU A 283 1.64 25.73 12.61
C LEU A 283 2.87 26.66 12.74
N ASN A 284 3.55 26.96 11.63
CA ASN A 284 4.74 27.81 11.58
C ASN A 284 5.87 27.34 12.54
N LEU A 285 6.10 26.03 12.57
CA LEU A 285 7.16 25.38 13.36
C LEU A 285 8.45 25.27 12.56
N LYS A 286 9.58 25.32 13.25
CA LYS A 286 10.90 25.02 12.68
C LYS A 286 11.09 23.50 12.59
N MET A 287 11.19 22.98 11.38
CA MET A 287 11.50 21.56 11.15
C MET A 287 12.96 21.24 11.53
N PRO A 288 13.24 20.09 12.17
CA PRO A 288 14.60 19.65 12.45
C PRO A 288 15.30 19.21 11.15
N TYR A 289 16.62 19.29 11.12
CA TYR A 289 17.41 18.94 9.92
C TYR A 289 17.29 17.46 9.54
N ALA A 290 16.95 16.60 10.50
CA ALA A 290 16.75 15.17 10.24
C ALA A 290 15.48 14.88 9.42
N TRP A 291 14.52 15.79 9.37
CA TRP A 291 13.32 15.61 8.54
C TRP A 291 13.64 15.89 7.08
N ILE A 292 13.21 14.99 6.21
CA ILE A 292 13.32 15.14 4.74
C ILE A 292 11.99 15.56 4.10
N GLY A 293 10.90 15.54 4.87
CA GLY A 293 9.58 15.88 4.38
C GLY A 293 9.49 17.31 3.84
N LYS A 294 8.81 17.44 2.72
CA LYS A 294 8.52 18.69 2.04
C LYS A 294 7.07 19.06 2.32
N PRO A 295 6.80 20.19 3.00
CA PRO A 295 5.43 20.58 3.26
C PRO A 295 4.66 20.74 1.94
N ALA A 296 3.41 20.26 1.91
CA ALA A 296 2.51 20.36 0.77
C ALA A 296 2.00 21.80 0.55
N LYS A 297 2.90 22.78 0.48
CA LYS A 297 2.59 24.21 0.38
C LYS A 297 1.70 24.54 -0.82
N MET A 298 1.83 23.78 -1.92
CA MET A 298 1.02 23.95 -3.13
C MET A 298 -0.49 23.80 -2.89
N ALA A 299 -0.90 23.12 -1.81
CA ALA A 299 -2.29 22.99 -1.39
C ALA A 299 -2.89 24.28 -0.79
N PHE A 300 -2.07 25.26 -0.41
CA PHE A 300 -2.53 26.45 0.31
C PHE A 300 -2.72 27.66 -0.61
N GLU A 301 -3.73 28.48 -0.30
CA GLU A 301 -4.00 29.75 -0.98
C GLU A 301 -2.76 30.66 -0.92
N GLY A 302 -2.42 31.32 -2.03
CA GLY A 302 -1.23 32.18 -2.12
C GLY A 302 0.08 31.45 -2.45
N TYR A 303 0.10 30.11 -2.40
CA TYR A 303 1.28 29.30 -2.73
C TYR A 303 1.12 28.64 -4.10
N ASN A 304 1.73 29.23 -5.12
CA ASN A 304 1.80 28.66 -6.46
C ASN A 304 3.21 28.09 -6.67
N ILE A 305 3.36 26.79 -6.42
CA ILE A 305 4.59 26.07 -6.68
C ILE A 305 4.49 25.46 -8.06
N THR A 306 5.50 25.72 -8.88
CA THR A 306 5.72 25.04 -10.15
C THR A 306 7.03 24.30 -10.05
N ASP A 307 7.06 23.09 -10.59
CA ASP A 307 8.27 22.33 -10.79
C ASP A 307 8.37 22.09 -12.30
N ASP A 308 9.43 22.61 -12.91
CA ASP A 308 9.69 22.43 -14.35
C ASP A 308 10.25 21.03 -14.63
N TYR A 309 10.46 20.20 -13.60
CA TYR A 309 10.84 18.81 -13.76
C TYR A 309 9.66 17.97 -14.27
N PRO A 310 9.86 17.11 -15.28
CA PRO A 310 8.80 16.26 -15.80
C PRO A 310 8.22 15.34 -14.73
N ILE A 311 6.92 15.47 -14.46
CA ILE A 311 6.17 14.54 -13.63
C ILE A 311 5.68 13.41 -14.52
N LYS A 312 5.91 12.15 -14.11
CA LYS A 312 5.41 11.00 -14.85
C LYS A 312 3.89 11.00 -14.80
N GLU A 313 3.26 10.99 -15.97
CA GLU A 313 1.83 10.73 -16.10
C GLU A 313 1.55 9.30 -15.59
N MET A 314 0.57 9.16 -14.70
CA MET A 314 0.14 7.86 -14.17
C MET A 314 -1.28 7.59 -14.64
N LEU A 315 -1.38 7.09 -15.87
CA LEU A 315 -2.64 6.64 -16.45
C LEU A 315 -3.07 5.32 -15.80
N GLU A 316 -4.38 5.12 -15.70
CA GLU A 316 -4.92 3.85 -15.20
C GLU A 316 -4.54 2.72 -16.15
N GLU A 317 -4.22 1.54 -15.61
CA GLU A 317 -3.83 0.41 -16.43
C GLU A 317 -4.97 -0.14 -17.30
N PRO A 318 -4.66 -0.85 -18.40
CA PRO A 318 -5.69 -1.50 -19.20
C PRO A 318 -6.44 -2.53 -18.35
N GLN A 319 -7.77 -2.44 -18.32
CA GLN A 319 -8.57 -3.41 -17.58
C GLN A 319 -8.90 -4.61 -18.48
N PHE A 320 -8.55 -5.81 -18.03
CA PHE A 320 -8.89 -7.05 -18.73
C PHE A 320 -10.40 -7.33 -18.62
N SER A 321 -10.97 -7.87 -19.69
CA SER A 321 -12.31 -8.44 -19.70
C SER A 321 -12.27 -9.93 -20.10
N PRO A 322 -12.89 -10.84 -19.32
CA PRO A 322 -13.71 -10.56 -18.13
C PRO A 322 -12.89 -9.97 -16.97
N SER A 323 -13.40 -8.88 -16.38
CA SER A 323 -12.83 -8.27 -15.18
C SER A 323 -13.10 -9.18 -14.00
N TYR A 324 -12.10 -9.47 -13.17
CA TYR A 324 -12.30 -10.32 -12.01
C TYR A 324 -12.69 -9.52 -10.78
N THR A 325 -13.58 -10.10 -9.97
CA THR A 325 -13.91 -9.62 -8.64
C THR A 325 -12.91 -10.18 -7.64
N SER A 326 -12.58 -9.41 -6.60
CA SER A 326 -11.66 -9.77 -5.51
C SER A 326 -10.16 -9.77 -5.86
N ASN A 327 -9.41 -10.54 -5.09
CA ASN A 327 -7.97 -10.56 -4.93
C ASN A 327 -7.19 -11.26 -6.06
N LYS A 328 -7.86 -11.69 -7.14
CA LYS A 328 -7.28 -12.51 -8.21
C LYS A 328 -6.68 -11.66 -9.32
N LYS A 329 -5.55 -12.12 -9.88
CA LYS A 329 -5.08 -11.58 -11.17
C LYS A 329 -6.07 -11.93 -12.28
N PRO A 330 -6.32 -11.04 -13.26
CA PRO A 330 -7.20 -11.33 -14.37
C PRO A 330 -6.76 -12.56 -15.19
N GLY A 331 -7.67 -13.13 -15.98
CA GLY A 331 -7.43 -14.35 -16.76
C GLY A 331 -8.32 -15.51 -16.29
N GLY A 332 -7.77 -16.72 -16.20
CA GLY A 332 -8.51 -17.89 -15.71
C GLY A 332 -8.21 -19.18 -16.48
N LEU A 333 -8.96 -20.23 -16.15
CA LEU A 333 -8.94 -21.52 -16.83
C LEU A 333 -10.16 -21.65 -17.75
N PHE A 334 -9.92 -21.97 -19.03
CA PHE A 334 -10.95 -22.01 -20.08
C PHE A 334 -10.90 -23.32 -20.87
N ASN A 335 -12.06 -23.74 -21.36
CA ASN A 335 -12.18 -24.90 -22.24
C ASN A 335 -11.96 -24.50 -23.70
N GLU A 336 -11.03 -25.15 -24.39
CA GLU A 336 -10.69 -25.03 -25.83
C GLU A 336 -10.15 -23.67 -26.29
N LYS A 337 -10.81 -22.57 -25.89
CA LYS A 337 -10.47 -21.21 -26.30
C LYS A 337 -11.14 -20.16 -25.43
N THR A 338 -10.64 -18.94 -25.51
CA THR A 338 -11.27 -17.75 -24.95
C THR A 338 -10.89 -16.51 -25.76
N PHE A 339 -11.53 -15.39 -25.47
CA PHE A 339 -11.18 -14.10 -26.07
C PHE A 339 -10.57 -13.20 -25.01
N LEU A 340 -9.35 -12.74 -25.27
CA LEU A 340 -8.74 -11.64 -24.54
C LEU A 340 -9.35 -10.33 -25.06
N SER A 341 -9.84 -9.51 -24.12
CA SER A 341 -10.29 -8.16 -24.41
C SER A 341 -9.82 -7.19 -23.33
N PHE A 342 -9.64 -5.93 -23.71
CA PHE A 342 -9.27 -4.85 -22.80
C PHE A 342 -10.26 -3.69 -22.91
N SER A 343 -10.51 -3.01 -21.81
CA SER A 343 -11.05 -1.65 -21.80
C SER A 343 -9.93 -0.64 -21.50
N ASN A 344 -10.00 0.50 -22.19
CA ASN A 344 -9.16 1.66 -21.90
C ASN A 344 -10.08 2.79 -21.44
N ILE A 345 -9.91 3.24 -20.21
CA ILE A 345 -10.64 4.41 -19.70
C ILE A 345 -9.87 5.72 -19.91
N ASN A 346 -8.62 5.64 -20.38
CA ASN A 346 -7.76 6.80 -20.61
C ASN A 346 -7.96 7.31 -22.04
N ASP A 347 -8.63 8.46 -22.18
CA ASP A 347 -8.91 9.09 -23.47
C ASP A 347 -7.62 9.31 -24.30
N SER A 348 -7.70 9.11 -25.63
CA SER A 348 -6.64 9.40 -26.61
C SER A 348 -5.31 8.59 -26.52
N THR A 349 -5.30 7.45 -25.82
CA THR A 349 -4.12 6.59 -25.67
C THR A 349 -4.28 5.19 -26.28
N SER A 350 -3.16 4.48 -26.55
CA SER A 350 -3.19 3.13 -27.12
C SER A 350 -2.72 2.07 -26.13
N ILE A 351 -3.42 0.94 -26.09
CA ILE A 351 -2.97 -0.26 -25.40
C ILE A 351 -2.02 -1.02 -26.32
N HIS A 352 -0.85 -1.38 -25.81
CA HIS A 352 0.02 -2.38 -26.44
C HIS A 352 0.21 -3.56 -25.51
N TYR A 353 0.24 -4.77 -26.08
CA TYR A 353 0.28 -6.01 -25.32
C TYR A 353 1.23 -7.05 -25.93
N THR A 354 1.58 -8.03 -25.10
CA THR A 354 2.35 -9.23 -25.43
C THR A 354 1.59 -10.45 -24.93
N LEU A 355 1.83 -11.60 -25.56
CA LEU A 355 1.15 -12.87 -25.24
C LEU A 355 2.13 -13.93 -24.66
N ASP A 356 3.40 -13.56 -24.53
CA ASP A 356 4.50 -14.42 -24.07
C ASP A 356 5.06 -14.00 -22.71
N GLY A 357 4.38 -13.10 -22.00
CA GLY A 357 4.81 -12.55 -20.71
C GLY A 357 6.01 -11.59 -20.77
N SER A 358 6.50 -11.24 -21.96
CA SER A 358 7.51 -10.19 -22.12
C SER A 358 6.94 -8.79 -21.85
N MET A 359 7.79 -7.82 -21.51
CA MET A 359 7.33 -6.46 -21.27
C MET A 359 6.82 -5.83 -22.58
N PRO A 360 5.62 -5.20 -22.59
CA PRO A 360 5.13 -4.52 -23.77
C PRO A 360 6.02 -3.32 -24.10
N SER A 361 6.20 -3.07 -25.39
CA SER A 361 6.90 -1.93 -25.96
C SER A 361 6.00 -1.25 -27.00
N ILE A 362 6.42 -0.09 -27.50
CA ILE A 362 5.69 0.59 -28.58
C ILE A 362 5.63 -0.25 -29.87
N ASN A 363 6.54 -1.21 -30.04
CA ASN A 363 6.58 -2.14 -31.16
C ASN A 363 5.77 -3.42 -30.91
N SER A 364 5.27 -3.61 -29.68
CA SER A 364 4.36 -4.72 -29.36
C SER A 364 2.99 -4.50 -30.01
N GLN A 365 2.20 -5.57 -30.09
CA GLN A 365 0.91 -5.53 -30.77
C GLN A 365 0.00 -4.46 -30.16
N LYS A 366 -0.51 -3.56 -31.00
CA LYS A 366 -1.50 -2.57 -30.60
C LYS A 366 -2.86 -3.24 -30.52
N TYR A 367 -3.57 -3.07 -29.41
CA TYR A 367 -4.91 -3.59 -29.25
C TYR A 367 -5.91 -2.78 -30.09
N SER A 368 -6.73 -3.49 -30.86
CA SER A 368 -7.79 -2.90 -31.71
C SER A 368 -9.11 -3.67 -31.67
N ASP A 369 -9.06 -4.97 -31.39
CA ASP A 369 -10.21 -5.87 -31.29
C ASP A 369 -9.83 -7.08 -30.42
N ASN A 370 -10.82 -7.88 -30.05
CA ASN A 370 -10.67 -9.08 -29.25
C ASN A 370 -9.66 -10.06 -29.87
N VAL A 371 -8.85 -10.69 -29.03
CA VAL A 371 -7.79 -11.61 -29.44
C VAL A 371 -8.21 -13.04 -29.08
N LEU A 372 -8.30 -13.92 -30.08
CA LEU A 372 -8.58 -15.33 -29.84
C LEU A 372 -7.36 -16.02 -29.22
N LEU A 373 -7.54 -16.61 -28.04
CA LEU A 373 -6.54 -17.42 -27.36
C LEU A 373 -6.97 -18.89 -27.38
N THR A 374 -6.09 -19.76 -27.89
CA THR A 374 -6.29 -21.23 -27.94
C THR A 374 -5.20 -22.00 -27.19
N ASN A 375 -4.25 -21.30 -26.57
CA ASN A 375 -3.14 -21.89 -25.82
C ASN A 375 -2.93 -21.15 -24.50
N ASN A 376 -2.24 -21.78 -23.56
CA ASN A 376 -1.80 -21.11 -22.33
C ASN A 376 -0.98 -19.86 -22.69
N THR A 377 -1.34 -18.73 -22.08
CA THR A 377 -0.84 -17.41 -22.48
C THR A 377 -0.64 -16.55 -21.24
N VAL A 378 0.53 -15.92 -21.13
CA VAL A 378 0.80 -14.87 -20.15
C VAL A 378 0.68 -13.54 -20.86
N VAL A 379 -0.36 -12.78 -20.55
CA VAL A 379 -0.62 -11.51 -21.22
C VAL A 379 -0.07 -10.38 -20.37
N LYS A 380 0.71 -9.51 -20.98
CA LYS A 380 1.08 -8.22 -20.40
C LYS A 380 0.61 -7.09 -21.28
N ALA A 381 0.02 -6.06 -20.69
CA ALA A 381 -0.49 -4.91 -21.43
C ALA A 381 -0.21 -3.61 -20.69
N ALA A 382 0.02 -2.54 -21.44
CA ALA A 382 0.19 -1.22 -20.87
C ALA A 382 -0.38 -0.14 -21.79
N ILE A 383 -0.74 0.99 -21.19
CA ILE A 383 -1.08 2.22 -21.91
C ILE A 383 0.20 2.89 -22.39
N PHE A 384 0.22 3.26 -23.66
CA PHE A 384 1.28 4.04 -24.26
C PHE A 384 0.81 5.46 -24.55
N HIS A 385 1.59 6.43 -24.07
CA HIS A 385 1.44 7.84 -24.41
C HIS A 385 2.78 8.37 -24.91
N LYS A 386 2.78 9.02 -26.09
CA LYS A 386 3.99 9.56 -26.76
C LYS A 386 5.14 8.54 -26.87
N GLY A 387 4.80 7.28 -27.18
CA GLY A 387 5.78 6.20 -27.41
C GLY A 387 6.39 5.60 -26.14
N LYS A 388 5.92 5.96 -24.94
CA LYS A 388 6.39 5.41 -23.66
C LYS A 388 5.24 4.76 -22.89
N ILE A 389 5.56 3.79 -22.04
CA ILE A 389 4.61 3.24 -21.06
C ILE A 389 4.19 4.37 -20.11
N ALA A 390 2.89 4.61 -20.03
CA ALA A 390 2.26 5.68 -19.25
C ALA A 390 1.33 5.15 -18.13
N SER A 391 1.14 3.83 -18.03
CA SER A 391 0.44 3.16 -16.93
C SER A 391 1.35 2.17 -16.19
N THR A 392 0.84 1.52 -15.15
CA THR A 392 1.37 0.20 -14.72
C THR A 392 1.17 -0.84 -15.82
N VAL A 393 1.94 -1.92 -15.76
CA VAL A 393 1.79 -3.05 -16.68
C VAL A 393 0.80 -4.03 -16.07
N ALA A 394 -0.38 -4.12 -16.68
CA ALA A 394 -1.37 -5.10 -16.32
C ALA A 394 -0.89 -6.49 -16.76
N GLU A 395 -1.05 -7.49 -15.91
CA GLU A 395 -0.64 -8.88 -16.16
C GLU A 395 -1.80 -9.84 -15.89
N SER A 396 -1.99 -10.82 -16.78
CA SER A 396 -3.01 -11.85 -16.62
C SER A 396 -2.54 -13.21 -17.13
N PHE A 397 -3.14 -14.26 -16.59
CA PHE A 397 -2.80 -15.64 -16.89
C PHE A 397 -4.00 -16.37 -17.48
N TYR A 398 -3.91 -16.76 -18.76
CA TYR A 398 -4.94 -17.53 -19.45
C TYR A 398 -4.46 -18.96 -19.61
N ARG A 399 -5.22 -19.92 -19.09
CA ARG A 399 -4.92 -21.35 -19.15
C ARG A 399 -6.02 -22.02 -19.97
N ILE A 400 -5.64 -22.74 -21.01
CA ILE A 400 -6.55 -23.35 -21.96
C ILE A 400 -6.38 -24.86 -21.87
N LYS A 401 -7.49 -25.57 -21.62
CA LYS A 401 -7.52 -27.03 -21.52
C LYS A 401 -8.55 -27.63 -22.49
N PRO A 402 -8.41 -28.92 -22.86
CA PRO A 402 -9.49 -29.65 -23.51
C PRO A 402 -10.78 -29.63 -22.69
N ALA A 403 -11.93 -29.63 -23.35
CA ALA A 403 -13.24 -29.58 -22.72
C ALA A 403 -13.49 -30.80 -21.81
N ASP A 404 -13.00 -31.96 -22.22
CA ASP A 404 -13.12 -33.25 -21.52
C ASP A 404 -11.94 -33.56 -20.57
N TYR A 405 -11.01 -32.60 -20.41
CA TYR A 405 -9.85 -32.75 -19.54
C TYR A 405 -10.30 -32.96 -18.09
N GLN A 406 -9.81 -34.04 -17.48
CA GLN A 406 -10.10 -34.38 -16.09
C GLN A 406 -9.18 -33.59 -15.15
N PRO A 407 -9.64 -33.23 -13.94
CA PRO A 407 -8.82 -32.51 -12.98
C PRO A 407 -7.63 -33.41 -12.53
N PRO A 408 -6.37 -33.04 -12.83
CA PRO A 408 -5.21 -33.92 -12.66
C PRO A 408 -4.55 -33.80 -11.28
N VAL A 409 -5.03 -32.88 -10.43
CA VAL A 409 -4.47 -32.64 -9.10
C VAL A 409 -5.37 -33.29 -8.07
N ALA A 410 -4.88 -34.28 -7.34
CA ALA A 410 -5.59 -34.82 -6.18
C ALA A 410 -5.31 -33.95 -4.95
N TYR A 411 -6.29 -33.78 -4.08
CA TYR A 411 -6.08 -33.12 -2.79
C TYR A 411 -6.63 -33.94 -1.61
N GLU A 412 -5.95 -33.85 -0.48
CA GLU A 412 -6.39 -34.33 0.84
C GLU A 412 -6.43 -33.13 1.79
N LEU A 413 -7.57 -32.86 2.40
CA LEU A 413 -7.78 -31.74 3.31
C LEU A 413 -8.00 -32.21 4.75
N PHE A 414 -7.45 -31.48 5.71
CA PHE A 414 -7.49 -31.79 7.14
C PHE A 414 -7.88 -30.55 7.94
N TYR A 415 -8.86 -30.69 8.82
CA TYR A 415 -9.18 -29.70 9.84
C TYR A 415 -8.47 -30.05 11.13
N LEU A 416 -7.67 -29.12 11.63
CA LEU A 416 -6.81 -29.31 12.79
C LEU A 416 -7.26 -28.39 13.94
N PRO A 417 -7.02 -28.76 15.21
CA PRO A 417 -7.39 -27.90 16.35
C PRO A 417 -6.63 -26.57 16.40
N LYS A 418 -5.34 -26.61 16.05
CA LYS A 418 -4.45 -25.45 15.89
C LYS A 418 -3.30 -25.83 14.99
N ILE A 419 -2.90 -24.95 14.07
CA ILE A 419 -1.74 -25.14 13.21
C ILE A 419 -0.98 -23.82 13.06
N THR A 420 0.35 -23.89 13.18
CA THR A 420 1.27 -22.74 13.03
C THR A 420 2.45 -23.08 12.12
N SER A 421 2.47 -24.30 11.58
CA SER A 421 3.49 -24.81 10.65
C SER A 421 2.96 -26.04 9.92
N VAL A 422 3.52 -26.36 8.75
CA VAL A 422 3.23 -27.55 7.95
C VAL A 422 3.57 -28.79 8.77
N ILE A 423 2.57 -29.65 9.00
CA ILE A 423 2.72 -30.91 9.74
C ILE A 423 2.60 -32.14 8.83
N ASN A 424 3.20 -33.24 9.27
CA ASN A 424 3.04 -34.54 8.62
C ASN A 424 1.64 -35.11 8.89
N THR A 425 0.92 -35.47 7.83
CA THR A 425 -0.43 -36.05 7.89
C THR A 425 -0.46 -37.57 7.76
N LYS A 426 0.69 -38.24 7.64
CA LYS A 426 0.77 -39.69 7.52
C LYS A 426 0.04 -40.38 8.69
N GLY A 427 -0.93 -41.23 8.35
CA GLY A 427 -1.75 -41.95 9.32
C GLY A 427 -2.94 -41.15 9.88
N LYS A 428 -3.17 -39.92 9.43
CA LYS A 428 -4.41 -39.17 9.69
C LYS A 428 -5.44 -39.46 8.59
N THR A 429 -6.72 -39.43 8.95
CA THR A 429 -7.83 -39.51 7.99
C THR A 429 -8.16 -38.11 7.48
N PRO A 430 -8.18 -37.86 6.15
CA PRO A 430 -8.61 -36.58 5.60
C PRO A 430 -10.07 -36.28 5.92
N ASN A 431 -10.39 -35.01 6.15
CA ASN A 431 -11.76 -34.51 6.27
C ASN A 431 -12.47 -34.39 4.92
N ALA A 432 -11.71 -34.10 3.86
CA ALA A 432 -12.17 -34.10 2.49
C ALA A 432 -11.06 -34.62 1.55
N ILE A 433 -11.48 -35.23 0.45
CA ILE A 433 -10.62 -35.72 -0.62
C ILE A 433 -11.31 -35.37 -1.93
N GLY A 434 -10.57 -34.84 -2.89
CA GLY A 434 -11.11 -34.52 -4.20
C GLY A 434 -10.04 -34.34 -5.25
N THR A 435 -10.44 -33.77 -6.37
CA THR A 435 -9.56 -33.43 -7.48
C THR A 435 -9.86 -32.04 -8.00
N CYS A 436 -8.82 -31.28 -8.34
CA CYS A 436 -8.89 -29.93 -8.88
C CYS A 436 -8.01 -29.76 -10.12
N PHE A 437 -8.18 -28.65 -10.84
CA PHE A 437 -7.39 -28.40 -12.04
C PHE A 437 -6.04 -27.74 -11.72
N GLU A 438 -6.00 -26.93 -10.68
CA GLU A 438 -4.87 -26.06 -10.34
C GLU A 438 -4.52 -26.20 -8.86
N ILE A 439 -3.26 -25.93 -8.51
CA ILE A 439 -2.81 -25.91 -7.11
C ILE A 439 -2.99 -24.48 -6.61
N THR A 440 -4.24 -24.12 -6.29
CA THR A 440 -4.59 -22.80 -5.77
C THR A 440 -5.64 -22.92 -4.67
N SER A 441 -5.71 -21.92 -3.78
CA SER A 441 -6.77 -21.85 -2.77
C SER A 441 -8.17 -21.69 -3.38
N ASP A 442 -8.25 -21.17 -4.60
CA ASP A 442 -9.52 -20.93 -5.30
C ASP A 442 -10.29 -22.20 -5.65
N GLU A 443 -9.56 -23.25 -6.04
CA GLU A 443 -10.14 -24.54 -6.42
C GLU A 443 -10.84 -25.24 -5.24
N ILE A 444 -10.51 -24.84 -4.01
CA ILE A 444 -11.01 -25.42 -2.76
C ILE A 444 -11.63 -24.36 -1.83
N LEU A 445 -11.99 -23.19 -2.36
CA LEU A 445 -12.37 -22.02 -1.55
C LEU A 445 -13.50 -22.31 -0.55
N GLN A 446 -14.45 -23.16 -0.92
CA GLN A 446 -15.60 -23.53 -0.07
C GLN A 446 -15.22 -24.45 1.10
N GLU A 447 -14.06 -25.09 1.04
CA GLU A 447 -13.56 -26.00 2.07
C GLU A 447 -12.56 -25.32 3.02
N ILE A 448 -12.04 -24.15 2.66
CA ILE A 448 -11.07 -23.42 3.49
C ILE A 448 -11.78 -22.78 4.69
N LYS A 449 -11.29 -23.11 5.88
CA LYS A 449 -11.57 -22.40 7.12
C LYS A 449 -10.32 -22.29 7.98
N GLU A 450 -10.43 -21.69 9.14
CA GLU A 450 -9.32 -21.64 10.11
C GLU A 450 -8.80 -23.04 10.43
N ASN A 451 -7.49 -23.13 10.59
CA ASN A 451 -6.75 -24.36 10.86
C ASN A 451 -6.97 -25.49 9.85
N THR A 452 -7.00 -25.14 8.56
CA THR A 452 -7.09 -26.09 7.45
C THR A 452 -5.70 -26.40 6.91
N LEU A 453 -5.35 -27.67 6.72
CA LEU A 453 -4.16 -28.10 5.98
C LEU A 453 -4.60 -28.88 4.74
N VAL A 454 -3.94 -28.63 3.61
CA VAL A 454 -4.23 -29.29 2.34
C VAL A 454 -2.94 -29.85 1.74
N ASN A 455 -2.99 -31.11 1.32
CA ASN A 455 -1.94 -31.74 0.53
C ASN A 455 -2.43 -31.92 -0.90
N PHE A 456 -1.83 -31.19 -1.84
CA PHE A 456 -2.02 -31.38 -3.27
C PHE A 456 -0.97 -32.35 -3.81
N LYS A 457 -1.38 -33.29 -4.65
CA LYS A 457 -0.53 -34.29 -5.28
C LYS A 457 -0.86 -34.41 -6.77
N THR A 458 0.16 -34.35 -7.60
CA THR A 458 0.05 -34.57 -9.04
C THR A 458 1.41 -34.97 -9.61
N LYS A 459 1.51 -35.14 -10.92
CA LYS A 459 2.77 -35.23 -11.63
C LYS A 459 2.92 -34.06 -12.57
N ILE A 460 4.12 -33.48 -12.66
CA ILE A 460 4.43 -32.40 -13.60
C ILE A 460 5.29 -32.94 -14.74
N ASN A 461 4.91 -32.59 -15.97
CA ASN A 461 5.68 -32.89 -17.18
C ASN A 461 6.60 -31.73 -17.54
N ILE A 462 7.90 -32.00 -17.61
CA ILE A 462 8.94 -31.08 -18.07
C ILE A 462 9.31 -31.47 -19.49
N GLU A 463 9.18 -30.52 -20.42
CA GLU A 463 9.40 -30.78 -21.86
C GLU A 463 10.80 -30.44 -22.32
N GLN A 464 11.48 -29.51 -21.65
CA GLN A 464 12.79 -29.00 -22.04
C GLN A 464 13.71 -28.96 -20.82
N GLU A 465 15.00 -29.23 -21.06
CA GLU A 465 16.01 -29.04 -20.04
C GLU A 465 16.19 -27.54 -19.77
N ASP A 466 15.99 -27.10 -18.53
CA ASP A 466 16.18 -25.71 -18.12
C ASP A 466 16.39 -25.60 -16.60
N GLU A 467 16.75 -24.42 -16.12
CA GLU A 467 16.63 -24.06 -14.71
C GLU A 467 15.20 -23.59 -14.43
N TYR A 468 14.46 -24.40 -13.66
CA TYR A 468 13.10 -24.11 -13.27
C TYR A 468 13.08 -23.49 -11.87
N SER A 469 12.50 -22.30 -11.75
CA SER A 469 12.14 -21.69 -10.48
C SER A 469 10.67 -21.97 -10.16
N PHE A 470 10.40 -22.45 -8.95
CA PHE A 470 9.06 -22.61 -8.39
C PHE A 470 8.82 -21.56 -7.32
N PHE A 471 7.60 -21.06 -7.23
CA PHE A 471 7.21 -20.02 -6.28
C PHE A 471 5.96 -20.44 -5.54
N LEU A 472 6.00 -20.33 -4.22
CA LEU A 472 4.84 -20.45 -3.35
C LEU A 472 4.50 -19.06 -2.86
N ARG A 473 3.31 -18.57 -3.23
CA ARG A 473 2.74 -17.35 -2.67
C ARG A 473 1.56 -17.77 -1.81
N SER A 474 1.74 -17.77 -0.49
CA SER A 474 0.71 -18.24 0.45
C SER A 474 0.50 -17.30 1.63
N ASP A 475 -0.76 -17.21 2.05
CA ASP A 475 -1.16 -16.80 3.39
C ASP A 475 -0.96 -18.02 4.30
N ASP A 476 -0.19 -17.86 5.37
CA ASP A 476 0.39 -18.93 6.16
C ASP A 476 1.23 -19.94 5.36
N GLY A 477 1.65 -21.00 6.04
CA GLY A 477 2.78 -21.77 5.60
C GLY A 477 2.51 -22.76 4.47
N SER A 478 3.45 -22.87 3.54
CA SER A 478 3.43 -23.86 2.46
C SER A 478 4.80 -24.45 2.12
N ARG A 479 4.81 -25.65 1.57
CA ARG A 479 6.00 -26.35 1.08
C ARG A 479 5.73 -27.04 -0.25
N LEU A 480 6.72 -27.03 -1.14
CA LEU A 480 6.68 -27.67 -2.45
C LEU A 480 7.80 -28.68 -2.57
N PHE A 481 7.45 -29.88 -3.01
CA PHE A 481 8.37 -31.00 -3.19
C PHE A 481 8.33 -31.52 -4.64
N LEU A 482 9.50 -31.86 -5.17
CA LEU A 482 9.65 -32.61 -6.43
C LEU A 482 10.35 -33.93 -6.15
N ASN A 483 9.74 -35.06 -6.50
CA ASN A 483 10.25 -36.40 -6.19
C ASN A 483 10.68 -36.55 -4.71
N ARG A 484 9.88 -35.96 -3.80
CA ARG A 484 10.11 -35.89 -2.33
C ARG A 484 11.27 -35.00 -1.88
N GLU A 485 11.94 -34.30 -2.79
CA GLU A 485 12.93 -33.28 -2.45
C GLU A 485 12.24 -31.95 -2.23
N LEU A 486 12.51 -31.29 -1.08
CA LEU A 486 11.98 -29.96 -0.77
C LEU A 486 12.62 -28.92 -1.70
N ILE A 487 11.79 -28.24 -2.48
CA ILE A 487 12.24 -27.20 -3.42
C ILE A 487 11.97 -25.82 -2.85
N VAL A 488 10.78 -25.59 -2.29
CA VAL A 488 10.37 -24.30 -1.71
C VAL A 488 9.88 -24.52 -0.29
N ASP A 489 10.46 -23.79 0.67
CA ASP A 489 9.99 -23.72 2.05
C ASP A 489 9.46 -22.31 2.33
N ASN A 490 8.14 -22.20 2.43
CA ASN A 490 7.42 -21.00 2.83
C ASN A 490 6.61 -21.31 4.10
N ASP A 491 7.16 -22.10 5.03
CA ASP A 491 6.45 -22.52 6.25
C ASP A 491 6.44 -21.43 7.34
N GLY A 492 5.45 -21.51 8.24
CA GLY A 492 5.23 -20.56 9.34
C GLY A 492 3.90 -19.80 9.23
N GLU A 493 3.57 -19.07 10.29
CA GLU A 493 2.40 -18.17 10.32
C GLU A 493 2.83 -16.79 9.79
N HIS A 494 2.18 -16.32 8.73
CA HIS A 494 2.49 -15.06 8.07
C HIS A 494 1.36 -14.65 7.12
N GLY A 495 1.20 -13.35 6.85
CA GLY A 495 0.35 -12.89 5.76
C GLY A 495 0.83 -13.39 4.38
N VAL A 496 0.17 -12.97 3.30
CA VAL A 496 0.54 -13.41 1.93
C VAL A 496 2.01 -13.11 1.61
N LEU A 497 2.86 -14.15 1.62
CA LEU A 497 4.29 -14.07 1.36
C LEU A 497 4.65 -14.97 0.18
N GLU A 498 5.57 -14.50 -0.68
CA GLU A 498 6.14 -15.34 -1.73
C GLU A 498 7.56 -15.80 -1.39
N LYS A 499 7.79 -17.12 -1.49
CA LYS A 499 9.13 -17.72 -1.50
C LYS A 499 9.37 -18.45 -2.80
N LYS A 500 10.65 -18.58 -3.16
CA LYS A 500 11.09 -19.30 -4.36
C LYS A 500 12.12 -20.36 -4.04
N GLY A 501 12.14 -21.38 -4.87
CA GLY A 501 13.18 -22.40 -4.96
C GLY A 501 13.50 -22.67 -6.43
N SER A 502 14.66 -23.24 -6.74
CA SER A 502 15.04 -23.51 -8.13
C SER A 502 15.76 -24.83 -8.25
N LYS A 503 15.53 -25.51 -9.37
CA LYS A 503 16.14 -26.79 -9.69
C LYS A 503 16.31 -26.91 -11.20
N LYS A 504 17.49 -27.39 -11.61
CA LYS A 504 17.70 -27.81 -12.99
C LYS A 504 16.95 -29.12 -13.24
N LEU A 505 16.08 -29.15 -14.25
CA LEU A 505 15.28 -30.32 -14.60
C LEU A 505 15.58 -30.72 -16.05
N GLU A 506 15.62 -32.02 -16.29
CA GLU A 506 15.71 -32.61 -17.63
C GLU A 506 14.27 -32.94 -18.12
N PRO A 507 14.07 -33.17 -19.43
CA PRO A 507 12.77 -33.62 -19.93
C PRO A 507 12.31 -34.92 -19.22
N GLY A 508 11.11 -34.90 -18.65
CA GLY A 508 10.62 -36.01 -17.84
C GLY A 508 9.38 -35.69 -17.03
N VAL A 509 8.86 -36.70 -16.33
CA VAL A 509 7.71 -36.58 -15.44
C VAL A 509 8.18 -36.71 -14.00
N TYR A 510 7.80 -35.74 -13.17
CA TYR A 510 8.22 -35.64 -11.77
C TYR A 510 7.00 -35.65 -10.86
N ASP A 511 7.08 -36.36 -9.73
CA ASP A 511 6.05 -36.27 -8.68
C ASP A 511 6.11 -34.86 -8.08
N LEU A 512 4.97 -34.17 -8.04
CA LEU A 512 4.81 -32.84 -7.47
C LEU A 512 3.85 -32.90 -6.30
N GLU A 513 4.32 -32.48 -5.13
CA GLU A 513 3.51 -32.37 -3.92
C GLU A 513 3.59 -30.94 -3.37
N VAL A 514 2.45 -30.36 -3.03
CA VAL A 514 2.36 -29.06 -2.35
C VAL A 514 1.53 -29.23 -1.10
N THR A 515 2.12 -28.92 0.05
CA THR A 515 1.39 -28.84 1.32
C THR A 515 1.23 -27.38 1.69
N TRP A 516 0.02 -26.98 2.04
CA TRP A 516 -0.28 -25.63 2.51
C TRP A 516 -1.21 -25.71 3.72
N PHE A 517 -1.08 -24.78 4.66
CA PHE A 517 -2.07 -24.60 5.70
C PHE A 517 -2.53 -23.15 5.82
N ASN A 518 -3.75 -23.01 6.31
CA ASN A 518 -4.40 -21.75 6.65
C ASN A 518 -4.70 -21.76 8.15
N ALA A 519 -4.01 -20.95 8.95
CA ALA A 519 -4.28 -20.82 10.38
C ALA A 519 -5.54 -19.98 10.62
N GLY A 520 -5.72 -18.87 9.88
CA GLY A 520 -6.80 -17.91 10.05
C GLY A 520 -7.33 -17.33 8.73
N GLY A 521 -8.36 -16.47 8.76
CA GLY A 521 -8.80 -15.75 7.56
C GLY A 521 -9.36 -16.64 6.44
N SER A 522 -9.24 -16.19 5.17
CA SER A 522 -9.78 -16.95 4.01
C SER A 522 -8.74 -17.81 3.31
N GLY A 523 -7.47 -17.70 3.71
CA GLY A 523 -6.35 -18.32 3.05
C GLY A 523 -6.05 -17.80 1.65
N TRP A 524 -4.80 -17.99 1.26
CA TRP A 524 -4.29 -17.71 -0.07
C TRP A 524 -3.24 -18.76 -0.42
N LEU A 525 -3.33 -19.35 -1.61
CA LEU A 525 -2.26 -20.15 -2.19
C LEU A 525 -2.28 -19.96 -3.70
N ASP A 526 -1.15 -19.53 -4.24
CA ASP A 526 -0.82 -19.64 -5.66
C ASP A 526 0.52 -20.36 -5.82
N VAL A 527 0.58 -21.29 -6.78
CA VAL A 527 1.82 -21.98 -7.14
C VAL A 527 2.24 -21.57 -8.56
N TYR A 528 3.39 -20.90 -8.65
CA TYR A 528 3.96 -20.47 -9.92
C TYR A 528 5.19 -21.27 -10.27
N TYR A 529 5.53 -21.26 -11.56
CA TYR A 529 6.84 -21.65 -12.06
C TYR A 529 7.34 -20.67 -13.13
N LYS A 530 8.64 -20.69 -13.37
CA LYS A 530 9.35 -19.90 -14.38
C LYS A 530 10.54 -20.71 -14.88
N SER A 531 10.91 -20.53 -16.14
CA SER A 531 12.23 -20.93 -16.65
C SER A 531 12.80 -19.81 -17.54
N ASN A 532 13.88 -20.07 -18.29
CA ASN A 532 14.40 -19.09 -19.24
C ASN A 532 13.47 -18.93 -20.46
N SER A 533 12.80 -20.00 -20.87
CA SER A 533 11.82 -20.01 -21.98
C SER A 533 10.37 -19.82 -21.53
N ILE A 534 10.09 -19.95 -20.22
CA ILE A 534 8.74 -19.88 -19.66
C ILE A 534 8.62 -18.65 -18.76
N PRO A 535 7.77 -17.65 -19.10
CA PRO A 535 7.50 -16.54 -18.20
C PRO A 535 6.90 -17.04 -16.89
N LYS A 536 7.15 -16.32 -15.78
CA LYS A 536 6.54 -16.67 -14.49
C LYS A 536 5.02 -16.72 -14.65
N GLN A 537 4.42 -17.86 -14.33
CA GLN A 537 2.98 -18.08 -14.46
C GLN A 537 2.51 -19.16 -13.49
N ILE A 538 1.21 -19.19 -13.21
CA ILE A 538 0.57 -20.30 -12.48
C ILE A 538 0.87 -21.58 -13.26
N ILE A 539 1.28 -22.66 -12.57
CA ILE A 539 1.60 -23.91 -13.25
C ILE A 539 0.35 -24.38 -14.03
N PRO A 540 0.39 -24.46 -15.37
CA PRO A 540 -0.80 -24.75 -16.16
C PRO A 540 -1.31 -26.16 -15.91
N THR A 541 -2.63 -26.34 -15.85
CA THR A 541 -3.23 -27.67 -15.64
C THR A 541 -2.80 -28.70 -16.70
N THR A 542 -2.51 -28.25 -17.92
CA THR A 542 -2.03 -29.08 -19.03
C THR A 542 -0.58 -29.54 -18.87
N SER A 543 0.17 -28.97 -17.93
CA SER A 543 1.50 -29.45 -17.53
C SER A 543 1.42 -30.62 -16.55
N PHE A 544 0.24 -30.88 -15.96
CA PHE A 544 0.02 -32.01 -15.05
C PHE A 544 -0.30 -33.31 -15.79
N ARG A 545 -0.09 -34.46 -15.14
CA ARG A 545 -0.25 -35.82 -15.71
C ARG A 545 -0.93 -36.80 -14.77
#